data_AF-A0A452Y6X7-F1
#
_entry.id   AF-A0A452Y6X7-F1
#
_cell.length_a   1.000
_cell.length_b   1.000
_cell.length_c   1.000
_cell.angle_alpha   90.00
_cell.angle_beta   90.00
_cell.angle_gamma   90.00
#
_symmetry.space_group_name_H-M   'P 1'
#
loop_
_entity.id
_entity.type
_entity.pdbx_description
1 polymer ?
#
loop_
_entity_poly.entity_id
_entity_poly.type
_entity_poly.pdbx_seq_one_letter_code
_entity_poly.pdbx_strand_id
1 'polypeptide(L)'
;FLCNIVTIVPEGIVMFFSSYEYEKQVYDAWMASGTISKISKKKHVFREPRSSVDVEVILNKYKEAIQSCSKGSGDTSVNGALLLAVVGGKISEGINFSDGMGRCVLMVGLPYPSPDDIELMETIKHIGNYSTSSVIGDDKPFNGNDECKLEPGFDVLRKSGKSGREYYENLCMKAVNQSIGKLMCHLSHYFALVLFLNDELICLQVEQSGM
;
A
#
# COMPACT_ATOMS: atom_id res chain seq x y z
N PHE A 1 -8.81 -5.03 14.69
CA PHE A 1 -7.97 -3.83 14.52
C PHE A 1 -8.55 -2.86 13.48
N LEU A 2 -8.75 -3.25 12.21
CA LEU A 2 -9.27 -2.36 11.15
C LEU A 2 -10.55 -1.59 11.54
N CYS A 3 -11.54 -2.27 12.12
CA CYS A 3 -12.78 -1.61 12.58
C CYS A 3 -12.52 -0.50 13.61
N ASN A 4 -11.47 -0.61 14.41
CA ASN A 4 -11.09 0.42 15.39
C ASN A 4 -10.58 1.67 14.69
N ILE A 5 -9.67 1.52 13.71
CA ILE A 5 -9.18 2.65 12.89
C ILE A 5 -10.34 3.32 12.17
N VAL A 6 -11.21 2.54 11.52
CA VAL A 6 -12.41 3.05 10.84
C VAL A 6 -13.33 3.84 11.79
N THR A 7 -13.36 3.48 13.08
CA THR A 7 -14.18 4.19 14.06
C THR A 7 -13.51 5.47 14.56
N ILE A 8 -12.19 5.44 14.77
CA ILE A 8 -11.42 6.55 15.37
C ILE A 8 -11.14 7.65 14.35
N VAL A 9 -10.78 7.29 13.12
CA VAL A 9 -10.38 8.27 12.11
C VAL A 9 -11.62 8.90 11.47
N PRO A 10 -11.84 10.22 11.59
CA PRO A 10 -12.93 10.91 10.90
C PRO A 10 -12.62 11.08 9.40
N GLU A 11 -13.64 11.37 8.60
CA GLU A 11 -13.51 11.70 7.16
C GLU A 11 -12.91 10.55 6.34
N GLY A 12 -11.93 10.83 5.47
CA GLY A 12 -11.38 9.92 4.49
C GLY A 12 -10.25 9.05 5.00
N ILE A 13 -10.38 7.73 4.80
CA ILE A 13 -9.31 6.75 4.93
C ILE A 13 -9.02 6.19 3.54
N VAL A 14 -7.75 6.13 3.16
CA VAL A 14 -7.31 5.47 1.93
C VAL A 14 -6.50 4.24 2.30
N MET A 15 -6.85 3.09 1.73
CA MET A 15 -6.18 1.83 1.96
C MET A 15 -5.59 1.34 0.65
N PHE A 16 -4.27 1.32 0.57
CA PHE A 16 -3.52 0.87 -0.58
C PHE A 16 -3.21 -0.62 -0.49
N PHE A 17 -3.40 -1.33 -1.60
CA PHE A 17 -3.04 -2.73 -1.77
C PHE A 17 -1.93 -2.86 -2.82
N SER A 18 -1.14 -3.92 -2.73
CA SER A 18 -0.07 -4.22 -3.68
C SER A 18 -0.56 -4.59 -5.08
N SER A 19 -1.79 -5.12 -5.23
CA SER A 19 -2.39 -5.46 -6.51
C SER A 19 -3.92 -5.51 -6.45
N TYR A 20 -4.59 -5.41 -7.61
CA TYR A 20 -6.05 -5.57 -7.70
C TYR A 20 -6.53 -6.97 -7.32
N GLU A 21 -5.71 -8.00 -7.57
CA GLU A 21 -6.10 -9.37 -7.23
C GLU A 21 -6.05 -9.57 -5.71
N TYR A 22 -5.02 -9.05 -5.06
CA TYR A 22 -4.91 -9.11 -3.60
C TYR A 22 -6.00 -8.28 -2.91
N GLU A 23 -6.29 -7.07 -3.41
CA GLU A 23 -7.42 -6.26 -2.93
C GLU A 23 -8.74 -7.03 -3.02
N LYS A 24 -8.99 -7.70 -4.16
CA LYS A 24 -10.19 -8.52 -4.35
C LYS A 24 -10.27 -9.66 -3.35
N GLN A 25 -9.18 -10.42 -3.15
CA GLN A 25 -9.15 -11.53 -2.20
C GLN A 25 -9.44 -11.07 -0.77
N VAL A 26 -8.82 -9.97 -0.34
CA VAL A 26 -9.04 -9.40 0.99
C VAL A 26 -10.47 -8.88 1.13
N TYR A 27 -11.00 -8.20 0.11
CA TYR A 27 -12.37 -7.70 0.11
C TYR A 27 -13.38 -8.85 0.21
N ASP A 28 -13.21 -9.91 -0.58
CA ASP A 28 -14.09 -11.09 -0.58
C ASP A 28 -14.05 -11.80 0.79
N ALA A 29 -12.87 -11.91 1.42
CA ALA A 29 -12.72 -12.44 2.77
C ALA A 29 -13.40 -11.56 3.84
N TRP A 30 -13.32 -10.23 3.71
CA TRP A 30 -14.01 -9.29 4.60
C TRP A 30 -15.52 -9.27 4.40
N MET A 31 -16.00 -9.54 3.19
CA MET A 31 -17.42 -9.77 2.91
C MET A 31 -17.91 -11.06 3.57
N ALA A 32 -17.20 -12.18 3.38
CA ALA A 32 -17.55 -13.47 3.96
C ALA A 32 -17.55 -13.45 5.50
N SER A 33 -16.60 -12.73 6.13
CA SER A 33 -16.52 -12.57 7.58
C SER A 33 -17.49 -11.53 8.16
N GLY A 34 -18.23 -10.81 7.32
CA GLY A 34 -19.12 -9.71 7.74
C GLY A 34 -18.39 -8.46 8.26
N THR A 35 -17.08 -8.36 8.02
CA THR A 35 -16.25 -7.20 8.40
C THR A 35 -16.64 -5.97 7.59
N ILE A 36 -16.89 -6.12 6.28
CA ILE A 36 -17.39 -5.01 5.44
C ILE A 36 -18.68 -4.45 6.01
N SER A 37 -19.63 -5.29 6.41
CA SER A 37 -20.90 -4.83 6.98
C SER A 37 -20.72 -4.02 8.27
N LYS A 38 -19.68 -4.32 9.07
CA LYS A 38 -19.34 -3.53 10.27
C LYS A 38 -18.73 -2.18 9.89
N ILE A 39 -17.84 -2.16 8.90
CA ILE A 39 -17.21 -0.94 8.37
C ILE A 39 -18.27 -0.03 7.73
N SER A 40 -19.17 -0.58 6.93
CA SER A 40 -20.24 0.16 6.24
C SER A 40 -21.22 0.86 7.16
N LYS A 41 -21.33 0.45 8.43
CA LYS A 41 -22.11 1.17 9.45
C LYS A 41 -21.48 2.49 9.90
N LYS A 42 -20.18 2.67 9.65
CA LYS A 42 -19.39 3.84 10.08
C LYS A 42 -18.81 4.63 8.93
N LYS A 43 -18.49 3.99 7.80
CA LYS A 43 -17.93 4.65 6.61
C LYS A 43 -18.46 4.06 5.31
N HIS A 44 -18.65 4.91 4.31
CA HIS A 44 -18.91 4.46 2.95
C HIS A 44 -17.66 3.81 2.34
N VAL A 45 -17.79 2.58 1.83
CA VAL A 45 -16.67 1.83 1.26
C VAL A 45 -16.69 1.97 -0.26
N PHE A 46 -15.57 2.43 -0.83
CA PHE A 46 -15.35 2.60 -2.26
C PHE A 46 -14.18 1.74 -2.70
N ARG A 47 -14.23 1.23 -3.92
CA ARG A 47 -13.16 0.41 -4.52
C ARG A 47 -12.69 1.07 -5.81
N GLU A 48 -11.39 1.07 -6.03
CA GLU A 48 -10.80 1.57 -7.26
C GLU A 48 -11.19 0.68 -8.45
N PRO A 49 -11.82 1.23 -9.49
CA PRO A 49 -12.14 0.48 -10.69
C PRO A 49 -10.90 0.32 -11.58
N ARG A 50 -10.84 -0.79 -12.34
CA ARG A 50 -9.79 -1.01 -13.34
C ARG A 50 -9.93 -0.10 -14.57
N SER A 51 -11.16 0.36 -14.88
CA SER A 51 -11.45 1.25 -16.00
C SER A 51 -11.19 2.72 -15.63
N SER A 52 -10.50 3.48 -16.49
CA SER A 52 -10.20 4.90 -16.21
C SER A 52 -11.44 5.77 -16.15
N VAL A 53 -12.47 5.39 -16.91
CA VAL A 53 -13.73 6.16 -17.03
C VAL A 53 -14.47 6.18 -15.69
N ASP A 54 -14.43 5.06 -14.95
CA ASP A 54 -15.16 4.91 -13.70
C ASP A 54 -14.41 5.51 -12.50
N VAL A 55 -13.10 5.77 -12.63
CA VAL A 55 -12.26 6.31 -11.56
C VAL A 55 -12.79 7.66 -11.10
N GLU A 56 -13.08 8.56 -12.03
CA GLU A 56 -13.56 9.91 -11.72
C GLU A 56 -14.92 9.88 -11.02
N VAL A 57 -15.80 8.98 -11.46
CA VAL A 57 -17.13 8.79 -10.86
C VAL A 57 -17.01 8.31 -9.40
N ILE A 58 -16.16 7.32 -9.14
CA ILE A 58 -15.94 6.81 -7.78
C ILE A 58 -15.27 7.85 -6.90
N LEU A 59 -14.30 8.59 -7.42
CA LEU A 59 -13.60 9.63 -6.68
C LEU A 59 -14.54 10.79 -6.29
N ASN A 60 -15.43 11.20 -7.18
CA ASN A 60 -16.42 12.24 -6.89
C ASN A 60 -17.40 11.77 -5.80
N LYS A 61 -17.90 10.52 -5.88
CA LYS A 61 -18.74 9.93 -4.82
C LYS A 61 -18.01 9.86 -3.48
N TYR A 62 -16.72 9.53 -3.49
CA TYR A 62 -15.87 9.50 -2.30
C TYR A 62 -15.75 10.90 -1.67
N LYS A 63 -15.48 11.93 -2.48
CA LYS A 63 -15.42 13.34 -2.05
C LYS A 63 -16.73 13.81 -1.45
N GLU A 64 -17.84 13.56 -2.12
CA GLU A 64 -19.18 13.92 -1.66
C GLU A 64 -19.49 13.26 -0.30
N ALA A 65 -19.20 11.97 -0.16
CA ALA A 65 -19.41 11.25 1.10
C ALA A 65 -18.64 11.87 2.28
N ILE A 66 -17.42 12.35 2.05
CA ILE A 66 -16.62 13.03 3.08
C ILE A 66 -17.20 14.41 3.41
N GLN A 67 -17.52 15.21 2.39
CA GLN A 67 -18.06 16.56 2.57
C GLN A 67 -19.42 16.59 3.24
N SER A 68 -20.28 15.59 2.98
CA SER A 68 -21.56 15.42 3.67
C SER A 68 -21.39 15.15 5.16
N CYS A 69 -20.28 14.49 5.56
CA CYS A 69 -19.98 14.19 6.95
C CYS A 69 -19.35 15.38 7.70
N SER A 70 -18.55 16.21 7.03
CA SER A 70 -17.83 17.33 7.66
C SER A 70 -18.72 18.55 7.95
N LYS A 71 -19.82 18.74 7.21
CA LYS A 71 -20.71 19.92 7.31
C LYS A 71 -21.78 19.84 8.41
N GLY A 72 -21.70 18.86 9.32
CA GLY A 72 -22.49 18.85 10.56
C GLY A 72 -24.01 18.72 10.36
N SER A 73 -24.47 17.52 9.99
CA SER A 73 -25.86 17.11 10.19
C SER A 73 -25.89 15.98 11.22
N GLY A 74 -26.23 16.34 12.45
CA GLY A 74 -26.07 15.55 13.68
C GLY A 74 -26.94 14.30 13.83
N ASP A 75 -27.18 13.55 12.75
CA ASP A 75 -28.02 12.34 12.80
C ASP A 75 -27.52 11.17 11.92
N THR A 76 -26.37 11.31 11.25
CA THR A 76 -25.85 10.23 10.39
C THR A 76 -24.78 9.43 11.13
N SER A 77 -25.03 8.15 11.39
CA SER A 77 -24.09 7.22 12.05
C SER A 77 -22.76 7.01 11.31
N VAL A 78 -22.66 7.50 10.08
CA VAL A 78 -21.52 7.41 9.18
C VAL A 78 -20.68 8.70 9.29
N ASN A 79 -19.39 8.56 9.56
CA ASN A 79 -18.48 9.69 9.84
C ASN A 79 -17.41 9.89 8.75
N GLY A 80 -17.61 9.34 7.55
CA GLY A 80 -16.72 9.52 6.42
C GLY A 80 -16.70 8.35 5.45
N ALA A 81 -15.57 8.15 4.78
CA ALA A 81 -15.43 7.17 3.71
C ALA A 81 -14.09 6.42 3.76
N LEU A 82 -14.09 5.19 3.24
CA LEU A 82 -12.93 4.32 3.08
C LEU A 82 -12.76 4.03 1.58
N LEU A 83 -11.61 4.36 1.02
CA LEU A 83 -11.26 4.04 -0.36
C LEU A 83 -10.23 2.91 -0.40
N LEU A 84 -10.56 1.81 -1.04
CA LEU A 84 -9.63 0.72 -1.36
C LEU A 84 -8.99 1.03 -2.72
N ALA A 85 -7.70 1.27 -2.73
CA ALA A 85 -6.91 1.66 -3.90
C ALA A 85 -5.71 0.73 -4.09
N VAL A 86 -5.11 0.74 -5.27
CA VAL A 86 -3.94 -0.09 -5.59
C VAL A 86 -2.72 0.81 -5.81
N VAL A 87 -1.56 0.40 -5.28
CA VAL A 87 -0.28 1.07 -5.57
C VAL A 87 0.08 0.92 -7.04
N GLY A 88 0.46 2.03 -7.69
CA GLY A 88 0.61 2.07 -9.15
C GLY A 88 -0.74 2.00 -9.90
N GLY A 89 -1.85 2.07 -9.17
CA GLY A 89 -3.19 2.26 -9.72
C GLY A 89 -3.41 3.69 -10.18
N LYS A 90 -4.49 3.90 -10.93
CA LYS A 90 -4.85 5.19 -11.54
C LYS A 90 -5.10 6.25 -10.48
N ILE A 91 -5.71 5.86 -9.36
CA ILE A 91 -5.95 6.77 -8.25
C ILE A 91 -4.64 7.11 -7.53
N SER A 92 -3.76 6.14 -7.31
CA SER A 92 -2.46 6.36 -6.67
C SER A 92 -1.50 7.22 -7.52
N GLU A 93 -1.67 7.21 -8.85
CA GLU A 93 -0.81 7.96 -9.76
C GLU A 93 -1.34 9.36 -10.11
N GLY A 94 -2.65 9.51 -10.30
CA GLY A 94 -3.21 10.70 -10.94
C GLY A 94 -3.86 11.74 -10.02
N ILE A 95 -4.05 11.43 -8.72
CA ILE A 95 -5.00 12.18 -7.88
C ILE A 95 -4.32 12.77 -6.64
N ASN A 96 -4.59 14.04 -6.38
CA ASN A 96 -4.24 14.72 -5.13
C ASN A 96 -5.41 14.60 -4.13
N PHE A 97 -5.11 14.19 -2.90
CA PHE A 97 -6.10 14.04 -1.84
C PHE A 97 -6.05 15.28 -0.92
N SER A 98 -6.99 16.21 -1.13
CA SER A 98 -7.17 17.42 -0.30
C SER A 98 -8.38 17.31 0.63
N ASP A 99 -8.63 18.32 1.46
CA ASP A 99 -9.94 18.52 2.13
C ASP A 99 -10.45 17.32 2.96
N GLY A 100 -9.56 16.69 3.73
CA GLY A 100 -9.91 15.56 4.60
C GLY A 100 -10.08 14.22 3.85
N MET A 101 -9.78 14.16 2.56
CA MET A 101 -9.85 12.94 1.75
C MET A 101 -8.81 11.88 2.11
N GLY A 102 -7.75 12.23 2.82
CA GLY A 102 -6.65 11.33 3.16
C GLY A 102 -6.20 11.46 4.61
N ARG A 103 -7.14 11.54 5.57
CA ARG A 103 -6.83 11.71 6.99
C ARG A 103 -6.04 10.54 7.56
N CYS A 104 -6.19 9.33 7.03
CA CYS A 104 -5.37 8.15 7.35
C CYS A 104 -5.10 7.36 6.09
N VAL A 105 -3.88 6.80 5.99
CA VAL A 105 -3.44 6.01 4.85
C VAL A 105 -2.94 4.66 5.35
N LEU A 106 -3.64 3.60 4.99
CA LEU A 106 -3.28 2.23 5.35
C LEU A 106 -2.60 1.57 4.16
N MET A 107 -1.57 0.77 4.42
CA MET A 107 -0.85 0.05 3.38
C MET A 107 -0.92 -1.45 3.66
N VAL A 108 -1.70 -2.17 2.86
CA VAL A 108 -1.93 -3.60 3.05
C VAL A 108 -1.01 -4.37 2.10
N GLY A 109 0.00 -5.02 2.67
CA GLY A 109 1.10 -5.64 1.95
C GLY A 109 2.16 -4.63 1.51
N LEU A 110 3.23 -5.15 0.92
CA LEU A 110 4.26 -4.34 0.26
C LEU A 110 4.18 -4.57 -1.26
N PRO A 111 4.27 -3.50 -2.07
CA PRO A 111 4.15 -3.58 -3.53
C PRO A 111 5.50 -3.98 -4.12
N TYR A 112 5.99 -5.16 -3.73
CA TYR A 112 7.18 -5.72 -4.34
C TYR A 112 6.90 -6.04 -5.81
N PRO A 113 7.79 -5.63 -6.72
CA PRO A 113 7.68 -6.01 -8.11
C PRO A 113 7.82 -7.53 -8.25
N SER A 114 7.18 -8.11 -9.25
CA SER A 114 7.21 -9.57 -9.41
C SER A 114 8.65 -10.06 -9.63
N PRO A 115 9.12 -11.08 -8.89
CA PRO A 115 10.43 -11.67 -9.13
C PRO A 115 10.50 -12.44 -10.46
N ASP A 116 9.36 -12.68 -11.12
CA ASP A 116 9.29 -13.34 -12.44
C ASP A 116 9.58 -12.38 -13.60
N ASP A 117 9.67 -11.07 -13.31
CA ASP A 117 10.03 -10.08 -14.31
C ASP A 117 11.49 -10.27 -14.75
N ILE A 118 11.66 -10.69 -16.00
CA ILE A 118 12.96 -10.99 -16.59
C ILE A 118 13.84 -9.73 -16.61
N GLU A 119 13.28 -8.57 -16.92
CA GLU A 119 14.02 -7.30 -16.98
C GLU A 119 14.53 -6.92 -15.59
N LEU A 120 13.70 -7.11 -14.57
CA LEU A 120 14.09 -6.89 -13.18
C LEU A 120 15.21 -7.83 -12.75
N MET A 121 15.10 -9.12 -13.07
CA MET A 121 16.11 -10.12 -12.71
C MET A 121 17.45 -9.85 -13.40
N GLU A 122 17.44 -9.47 -14.67
CA GLU A 122 18.64 -9.08 -15.41
C GLU A 122 19.30 -7.84 -14.80
N THR A 123 18.50 -6.84 -14.43
CA THR A 123 18.98 -5.62 -13.76
C THR A 123 19.63 -5.94 -12.42
N ILE A 124 18.99 -6.78 -11.60
CA ILE A 124 19.51 -7.19 -10.29
C ILE A 124 20.81 -7.98 -10.43
N LYS A 125 20.90 -8.87 -11.43
CA LYS A 125 22.12 -9.60 -11.76
C LYS A 125 23.24 -8.67 -12.21
N HIS A 126 22.93 -7.66 -13.03
CA HIS A 126 23.89 -6.66 -13.45
C HIS A 126 24.43 -5.86 -12.26
N ILE A 127 23.55 -5.38 -11.37
CA ILE A 127 23.92 -4.62 -10.18
C ILE A 127 24.82 -5.45 -9.27
N GLY A 128 24.48 -6.73 -9.04
CA GLY A 128 25.30 -7.65 -8.27
C GLY A 128 26.71 -7.79 -8.84
N ASN A 129 26.83 -7.96 -10.15
CA ASN A 129 28.12 -8.09 -10.84
C ASN A 129 28.94 -6.79 -10.81
N TYR A 130 28.29 -5.63 -10.88
CA TYR A 130 28.95 -4.32 -10.83
C TYR A 130 29.56 -4.05 -9.45
N SER A 131 28.84 -4.38 -8.37
CA SER A 131 29.34 -4.28 -7.00
C SER A 131 30.54 -5.19 -6.72
N THR A 132 30.56 -6.41 -7.28
CA THR A 132 31.72 -7.31 -7.17
C THR A 132 32.94 -6.87 -7.97
N SER A 133 32.75 -6.05 -9.01
CA SER A 133 33.84 -5.52 -9.84
C SER A 133 34.57 -4.34 -9.18
N SER A 134 34.00 -3.76 -8.12
CA SER A 134 34.48 -2.54 -7.46
C SER A 134 35.00 -2.75 -6.02
N VAL A 135 34.89 -3.96 -5.46
CA VAL A 135 35.40 -4.29 -4.12
C VAL A 135 36.15 -5.63 -4.14
N ILE A 136 37.49 -5.56 -4.01
CA ILE A 136 38.29 -6.69 -3.53
C ILE A 136 38.09 -6.72 -2.00
N GLY A 137 37.22 -7.59 -1.50
CA GLY A 137 37.00 -7.74 -0.05
C GLY A 137 35.92 -8.74 0.31
N ASP A 138 36.37 -9.93 0.71
CA ASP A 138 35.71 -10.99 1.48
C ASP A 138 34.19 -10.91 1.73
N ASP A 139 33.40 -11.52 0.85
CA ASP A 139 32.08 -12.06 1.22
C ASP A 139 31.97 -13.50 0.72
N LYS A 140 32.08 -14.46 1.65
CA LYS A 140 31.88 -15.88 1.35
C LYS A 140 30.42 -16.11 0.92
N PRO A 141 30.15 -16.79 -0.20
CA PRO A 141 28.79 -17.21 -0.54
C PRO A 141 28.28 -18.19 0.54
N PHE A 142 27.13 -17.87 1.13
CA PHE A 142 26.47 -18.73 2.10
C PHE A 142 25.96 -20.00 1.40
N ASN A 143 26.65 -21.11 1.63
CA ASN A 143 26.32 -22.42 1.08
C ASN A 143 25.26 -23.10 1.97
N GLY A 144 24.02 -22.63 1.89
CA GLY A 144 22.87 -23.28 2.54
C GLY A 144 22.19 -24.23 1.56
N ASN A 145 22.43 -25.53 1.71
CA ASN A 145 21.79 -26.61 0.95
C ASN A 145 20.34 -26.86 1.40
N ASP A 146 19.47 -25.85 1.33
CA ASP A 146 18.05 -26.03 1.60
C ASP A 146 17.30 -26.18 0.27
N GLU A 147 17.06 -27.45 -0.08
CA GLU A 147 16.30 -27.90 -1.24
C GLU A 147 14.79 -27.71 -0.98
N CYS A 148 14.35 -26.45 -0.90
CA CYS A 148 12.95 -26.09 -1.05
C CYS A 148 12.76 -25.60 -2.49
N LYS A 149 11.87 -26.24 -3.27
CA LYS A 149 11.48 -25.77 -4.60
C LYS A 149 10.83 -24.40 -4.49
N LEU A 150 11.62 -23.34 -4.66
CA LEU A 150 11.14 -21.97 -4.80
C LEU A 150 11.16 -21.55 -6.27
N GLU A 151 10.24 -20.66 -6.61
CA GLU A 151 10.12 -20.06 -7.95
C GLU A 151 11.46 -19.44 -8.41
N PRO A 152 11.85 -19.59 -9.69
CA PRO A 152 13.17 -19.23 -10.20
C PRO A 152 13.62 -17.79 -9.88
N GLY A 153 12.67 -16.85 -9.78
CA GLY A 153 12.94 -15.45 -9.49
C GLY A 153 13.46 -15.19 -8.07
N PHE A 154 12.94 -15.90 -7.06
CA PHE A 154 13.42 -15.73 -5.67
C PHE A 154 14.84 -16.29 -5.47
N ASP A 155 15.24 -17.28 -6.27
CA ASP A 155 16.59 -17.82 -6.26
C ASP A 155 17.62 -16.82 -6.79
N VAL A 156 17.26 -16.01 -7.78
CA VAL A 156 18.12 -14.93 -8.30
C VAL A 156 18.29 -13.85 -7.23
N LEU A 157 17.19 -13.42 -6.58
CA LEU A 157 17.22 -12.45 -5.48
C LEU A 157 18.08 -12.91 -4.30
N ARG A 158 18.05 -14.21 -3.98
CA ARG A 158 18.87 -14.82 -2.93
C ARG A 158 20.35 -14.86 -3.30
N LYS A 159 20.67 -15.09 -4.57
CA LYS A 159 22.05 -15.14 -5.09
C LYS A 159 22.66 -13.76 -5.32
N SER A 160 21.84 -12.75 -5.61
CA SER A 160 22.30 -11.37 -5.69
C SER A 160 22.79 -10.88 -4.33
N GLY A 161 24.00 -10.29 -4.31
CA GLY A 161 24.60 -9.72 -3.10
C GLY A 161 23.77 -8.57 -2.51
N LYS A 162 24.27 -7.99 -1.41
CA LYS A 162 23.58 -6.93 -0.64
C LYS A 162 22.98 -5.81 -1.51
N SER A 163 23.71 -5.37 -2.54
CA SER A 163 23.27 -4.31 -3.46
C SER A 163 22.04 -4.67 -4.31
N GLY A 164 21.89 -5.94 -4.72
CA GLY A 164 20.74 -6.37 -5.50
C GLY A 164 19.46 -6.46 -4.66
N ARG A 165 19.60 -6.93 -3.40
CA ARG A 165 18.50 -6.91 -2.43
C ARG A 165 18.09 -5.48 -2.07
N GLU A 166 19.06 -4.61 -1.82
CA GLU A 166 18.82 -3.19 -1.54
C GLU A 166 18.11 -2.50 -2.72
N TYR A 167 18.48 -2.81 -3.96
CA TYR A 167 17.77 -2.30 -5.14
C TYR A 167 16.31 -2.75 -5.17
N TYR A 168 16.04 -4.03 -4.90
CA TYR A 168 14.68 -4.58 -4.85
C TYR A 168 13.82 -3.96 -3.74
N GLU A 169 14.40 -3.76 -2.55
CA GLU A 169 13.76 -3.04 -1.44
C GLU A 169 13.49 -1.57 -1.81
N ASN A 170 14.45 -0.91 -2.45
CA ASN A 170 14.30 0.47 -2.90
C ASN A 170 13.20 0.63 -3.95
N LEU A 171 12.98 -0.34 -4.83
CA LEU A 171 11.86 -0.31 -5.78
C LEU A 171 10.51 -0.35 -5.06
N CYS A 172 10.36 -1.26 -4.08
CA CYS A 172 9.18 -1.33 -3.24
C CYS A 172 8.94 0.01 -2.50
N MET A 173 9.97 0.54 -1.85
CA MET A 173 9.87 1.79 -1.10
C MET A 173 9.59 3.00 -2.00
N LYS A 174 10.11 3.03 -3.23
CA LYS A 174 9.75 4.08 -4.22
C LYS A 174 8.26 4.04 -4.54
N ALA A 175 7.68 2.87 -4.80
CA ALA A 175 6.25 2.74 -5.11
C ALA A 175 5.36 3.16 -3.92
N VAL A 176 5.76 2.78 -2.70
CA VAL A 176 5.10 3.20 -1.46
C VAL A 176 5.15 4.72 -1.29
N ASN A 177 6.33 5.31 -1.43
CA ASN A 177 6.54 6.75 -1.27
C ASN A 177 5.82 7.56 -2.36
N GLN A 178 5.76 7.06 -3.60
CA GLN A 178 5.00 7.69 -4.67
C GLN A 178 3.49 7.73 -4.38
N SER A 179 2.98 6.67 -3.75
CA SER A 179 1.57 6.60 -3.36
C SER A 179 1.29 7.52 -2.17
N ILE A 180 2.11 7.47 -1.12
CA ILE A 180 1.94 8.26 0.11
C ILE A 180 2.19 9.75 -0.13
N GLY A 181 3.22 10.10 -0.90
CA GLY A 181 3.64 11.49 -1.11
C GLY A 181 2.55 12.38 -1.71
N LYS A 182 1.60 11.79 -2.44
CA LYS A 182 0.44 12.49 -3.02
C LYS A 182 -0.72 12.69 -2.04
N LEU A 183 -0.75 11.91 -0.96
CA LEU A 183 -1.74 12.05 0.11
C LEU A 183 -1.27 13.03 1.20
N MET A 184 0.04 13.30 1.26
CA MET A 184 0.66 14.11 2.31
C MET A 184 0.75 15.61 1.95
N CYS A 185 0.12 16.06 0.86
CA CYS A 185 0.29 17.43 0.35
C CYS A 185 -0.32 18.56 1.21
N HIS A 186 -0.90 18.28 2.39
CA HIS A 186 -1.47 19.33 3.25
C HIS A 186 -1.22 19.17 4.76
N LEU A 187 -1.10 20.32 5.44
CA LEU A 187 -0.49 20.52 6.78
C LEU A 187 -1.36 20.06 7.98
N SER A 188 -2.32 19.17 7.77
CA SER A 188 -3.33 18.87 8.80
C SER A 188 -3.78 17.41 8.78
N HIS A 189 -2.86 16.46 8.65
CA HIS A 189 -3.20 15.05 8.55
C HIS A 189 -2.56 14.22 9.67
N TYR A 190 -3.38 13.44 10.39
CA TYR A 190 -2.92 12.41 11.31
C TYR A 190 -2.54 11.17 10.50
N PHE A 191 -1.34 11.19 9.91
CA PHE A 191 -0.88 10.10 9.07
C PHE A 191 -0.50 8.88 9.91
N ALA A 192 -1.03 7.70 9.56
CA ALA A 192 -0.69 6.45 10.22
C ALA A 192 -0.54 5.35 9.17
N LEU A 193 0.71 5.07 8.78
CA LEU A 193 1.04 3.96 7.90
C LEU A 193 1.02 2.65 8.70
N VAL A 194 0.01 1.82 8.46
CA VAL A 194 -0.04 0.48 9.05
C VAL A 194 0.22 -0.53 7.95
N LEU A 195 1.27 -1.35 8.12
CA LEU A 195 1.58 -2.46 7.22
C LEU A 195 0.91 -3.75 7.71
N PHE A 196 0.21 -4.42 6.80
CA PHE A 196 -0.34 -5.76 7.01
C PHE A 196 0.45 -6.78 6.20
N LEU A 197 1.07 -7.75 6.87
CA LEU A 197 1.64 -8.95 6.26
C LEU A 197 1.08 -10.18 6.99
N ASN A 198 0.32 -11.03 6.30
CA ASN A 198 -0.06 -12.38 6.76
C ASN A 198 -0.51 -12.47 8.24
N ASP A 199 -1.57 -11.74 8.62
CA ASP A 199 -2.13 -11.67 9.98
C ASP A 199 -1.23 -11.09 11.10
N GLU A 200 0.04 -10.76 10.83
CA GLU A 200 0.91 -10.04 11.76
C GLU A 200 0.99 -8.55 11.41
N LEU A 201 0.72 -7.72 12.43
CA LEU A 201 0.71 -6.27 12.35
C LEU A 201 2.15 -5.75 12.53
N ILE A 202 2.76 -5.23 11.46
CA ILE A 202 3.98 -4.43 11.61
C ILE A 202 3.57 -2.96 11.52
N CYS A 203 3.47 -2.33 12.69
CA CYS A 203 3.19 -0.90 12.78
C CYS A 203 4.51 -0.13 12.55
N LEU A 204 4.73 0.41 11.34
CA LEU A 204 5.73 1.46 11.15
C LEU A 204 5.06 2.78 11.47
N GLN A 205 5.19 3.21 12.72
CA GLN A 205 4.74 4.53 13.14
C GLN A 205 5.50 5.58 12.33
N VAL A 206 4.83 6.21 11.36
CA VAL A 206 5.34 7.41 10.72
C VAL A 206 4.98 8.59 11.61
N GLU A 207 6.02 9.33 11.95
CA GLU A 207 6.07 10.38 12.95
C GLU A 207 5.10 11.52 12.67
N GLN A 208 4.57 12.11 13.74
CA GLN A 208 3.81 13.35 13.67
C GLN A 208 4.71 14.45 13.09
N SER A 209 4.29 15.14 12.02
CA SER A 209 4.76 16.52 11.84
C SER A 209 4.09 17.35 12.93
N GLY A 210 4.73 17.38 14.09
CA GLY A 210 4.40 18.28 15.19
C GLY A 210 4.84 19.70 14.89
N MET A 211 3.89 20.61 15.09
CA MET A 211 3.94 22.09 15.16
C MET A 211 4.19 22.88 13.88
#